data_AF-A0A0M8VSC0-F1
#
_entry.id   AF-A0A0M8VSC0-F1
#
_cell.length_a   1.000
_cell.length_b   1.000
_cell.length_c   1.000
_cell.angle_alpha   90.00
_cell.angle_beta   90.00
_cell.angle_gamma   90.00
#
_symmetry.space_group_name_H-M   'P 1'
#
loop_
_entity.id
_entity.type
_entity.pdbx_description
1 polymer ?
#
loop_
_entity_poly.entity_id
_entity_poly.type
_entity_poly.pdbx_seq_one_letter_code
_entity_poly.pdbx_strand_id
1 'polypeptide(L)'
;MPGELRARAVVVPAAALTGQAIEQVVRPRPEPRRRPMLPPFPYHPDPVATGSVTAADEPCACCGRDQGWIYTGPVHGEDVPDGRLCPYCIAFGTAAERFGVFFNDVEAGPMPDEAARQICERTPGFATWQDWGWPEHCGDGAVFLGAVGAKQLRSHPDALDRLRRECAGWGWAAGPTEEFLGALDKDGQPTGYLFRCRVCGTHLARADFT
;
A
#
# COMPACT_ATOMS: atom_id res chain seq x y z
N MET A 1 -13.64 -32.86 19.15
CA MET A 1 -12.19 -32.69 19.40
C MET A 1 -11.45 -32.94 18.09
N PRO A 2 -10.77 -31.96 17.48
CA PRO A 2 -10.08 -32.16 16.21
C PRO A 2 -8.86 -33.07 16.39
N GLY A 3 -8.72 -34.06 15.50
CA GLY A 3 -7.79 -35.19 15.61
C GLY A 3 -6.32 -34.93 15.22
N GLU A 4 -5.84 -33.69 15.25
CA GLU A 4 -4.51 -33.33 14.70
C GLU A 4 -3.48 -32.86 15.74
N LEU A 5 -3.54 -33.38 16.97
CA LEU A 5 -2.50 -33.17 17.99
C LEU A 5 -1.71 -34.45 18.31
N ARG A 6 -1.55 -35.36 17.34
CA ARG A 6 -0.58 -36.46 17.48
C ARG A 6 0.79 -35.96 17.07
N ALA A 7 1.52 -35.36 18.01
CA ALA A 7 2.95 -35.17 17.85
C ALA A 7 3.60 -36.55 17.68
N ARG A 8 4.35 -36.75 16.59
CA ARG A 8 5.21 -37.93 16.43
C ARG A 8 6.30 -37.86 17.50
N ALA A 9 6.16 -38.66 18.54
CA ALA A 9 7.21 -38.82 19.54
C ALA A 9 8.38 -39.58 18.89
N VAL A 10 9.52 -38.90 18.72
CA VAL A 10 10.78 -39.54 18.35
C VAL A 10 11.45 -39.96 19.65
N VAL A 11 11.47 -41.27 19.92
CA VAL A 11 12.16 -41.82 21.09
C VAL A 11 13.63 -41.99 20.73
N VAL A 12 14.49 -41.17 21.33
CA VAL A 12 15.95 -41.28 21.20
C VAL A 12 16.51 -42.03 22.41
N PRO A 13 17.29 -43.11 22.22
CA PRO A 13 17.95 -43.80 23.33
C PRO A 13 18.85 -42.86 24.13
N ALA A 14 18.91 -43.01 25.45
CA ALA A 14 19.66 -42.10 26.32
C ALA A 14 21.16 -41.97 25.95
N ALA A 15 21.77 -43.05 25.45
CA ALA A 15 23.15 -43.06 24.98
C ALA A 15 23.39 -42.26 23.68
N ALA A 16 22.31 -41.93 22.95
CA ALA A 16 22.33 -41.13 21.73
C ALA A 16 21.87 -39.68 21.97
N LEU A 17 21.51 -39.29 23.19
CA LEU A 17 21.17 -37.90 23.55
C LEU A 17 22.43 -37.05 23.72
N THR A 18 23.15 -36.84 22.63
CA THR A 18 24.21 -35.82 22.55
C THR A 18 23.60 -34.47 22.17
N GLY A 19 24.31 -33.35 22.40
CA GLY A 19 23.84 -32.03 21.98
C GLY A 19 23.48 -31.96 20.48
N GLN A 20 24.24 -32.66 19.64
CA GLN A 20 23.97 -32.77 18.19
C GLN A 20 22.71 -33.58 17.86
N ALA A 21 22.40 -34.63 18.63
CA ALA A 21 21.17 -35.40 18.43
C ALA A 21 19.91 -34.62 18.80
N ILE A 22 20.00 -33.70 19.77
CA ILE A 22 18.90 -32.79 20.14
C ILE A 22 18.63 -31.79 19.02
N GLU A 23 19.67 -31.19 18.42
CA GLU A 23 19.53 -30.27 17.27
C GLU A 23 18.94 -30.92 16.02
N GLN A 24 19.22 -32.21 15.79
CA GLN A 24 18.67 -32.95 14.65
C GLN A 24 17.18 -33.31 14.81
N VAL A 25 16.69 -33.43 16.05
CA VAL A 25 15.33 -33.88 16.37
C VAL A 25 14.40 -32.71 16.74
N VAL A 26 14.95 -31.67 17.38
CA VAL A 26 14.24 -30.43 17.70
C VAL A 26 14.68 -29.38 16.67
N ARG A 27 13.90 -29.20 15.61
CA ARG A 27 14.00 -27.98 14.80
C ARG A 27 13.25 -26.89 15.56
N PRO A 28 13.91 -25.93 16.25
CA PRO A 28 13.20 -24.79 16.78
C PRO A 28 12.46 -24.15 15.61
N ARG A 29 11.13 -24.09 15.69
CA ARG A 29 10.38 -23.21 14.79
C ARG A 29 10.86 -21.81 15.13
N PRO A 30 11.45 -21.05 14.19
CA PRO A 30 11.78 -19.67 14.48
C PRO A 30 10.52 -18.98 14.96
N GLU A 31 10.58 -18.37 16.15
CA GLU A 31 9.43 -17.65 16.68
C GLU A 31 9.00 -16.62 15.64
N PRO A 32 7.70 -16.52 15.32
CA PRO A 32 7.23 -15.51 14.39
C PRO A 32 7.62 -14.13 14.95
N ARG A 33 8.40 -13.40 14.14
CA ARG A 33 8.92 -12.08 14.50
C ARG A 33 7.79 -11.18 14.98
N ARG A 34 7.96 -10.57 16.16
CA ARG A 34 7.07 -9.49 16.59
C ARG A 34 7.34 -8.25 15.73
N ARG A 35 6.35 -7.89 14.94
CA ARG A 35 6.35 -6.70 14.10
C ARG A 35 5.71 -5.54 14.87
N PRO A 36 6.37 -4.38 15.01
CA PRO A 36 5.74 -3.23 15.62
C PRO A 36 4.55 -2.75 14.78
N MET A 37 3.63 -2.05 15.43
CA MET A 37 2.49 -1.42 14.75
C MET A 37 2.99 -0.38 13.76
N LEU A 38 2.37 -0.36 12.58
CA LEU A 38 2.68 0.65 11.58
C LEU A 38 2.29 2.05 12.06
N PRO A 39 3.06 3.07 11.65
CA PRO A 39 2.68 4.46 11.91
C PRO A 39 1.37 4.78 11.19
N PRO A 40 0.57 5.72 11.71
CA PRO A 40 -0.66 6.14 11.05
C PRO A 40 -0.34 6.92 9.77
N PHE A 41 -1.07 6.59 8.69
CA PHE A 41 -0.99 7.29 7.42
C PHE A 41 -2.36 7.89 7.09
N PRO A 42 -2.58 9.20 7.28
CA PRO A 42 -3.90 9.80 7.16
C PRO A 42 -4.54 9.66 5.77
N TYR A 43 -3.71 9.60 4.72
CA TYR A 43 -4.16 9.48 3.34
C TYR A 43 -4.03 8.06 2.76
N HIS A 44 -3.37 7.13 3.47
CA HIS A 44 -3.26 5.73 3.04
C HIS A 44 -3.25 4.80 4.26
N PRO A 45 -4.39 4.63 4.94
CA PRO A 45 -4.45 4.11 6.31
C PRO A 45 -4.10 2.63 6.44
N ASP A 46 -4.26 1.83 5.38
CA ASP A 46 -3.93 0.40 5.40
C ASP A 46 -3.01 0.02 4.23
N PRO A 47 -1.72 0.42 4.29
CA PRO A 47 -0.77 0.15 3.21
C PRO A 47 -0.40 -1.32 3.10
N VAL A 48 -0.77 -2.17 4.08
CA VAL A 48 -0.56 -3.61 4.00
C VAL A 48 -1.67 -4.26 3.20
N ALA A 49 -2.93 -3.89 3.45
CA ALA A 49 -4.06 -4.42 2.69
C ALA A 49 -4.01 -4.05 1.20
N THR A 50 -3.44 -2.88 0.87
CA THR A 50 -3.24 -2.44 -0.52
C THR A 50 -1.96 -2.99 -1.16
N GLY A 51 -1.10 -3.66 -0.40
CA GLY A 51 0.15 -4.25 -0.88
C GLY A 51 1.31 -3.26 -1.06
N SER A 52 1.15 -1.99 -0.67
CA SER A 52 2.24 -0.99 -0.67
C SER A 52 3.29 -1.25 0.40
N VAL A 53 2.96 -1.97 1.47
CA VAL A 53 3.87 -2.39 2.52
C VAL A 53 3.74 -3.89 2.73
N THR A 54 4.87 -4.60 2.73
CA THR A 54 4.90 -6.04 2.95
C THR A 54 5.83 -6.43 4.09
N ALA A 55 5.64 -7.67 4.52
CA ALA A 55 6.49 -8.33 5.46
C ALA A 55 7.86 -8.66 4.86
N ALA A 56 8.94 -8.17 5.47
CA ALA A 56 10.30 -8.49 5.06
C ALA A 56 11.26 -8.51 6.25
N ASP A 57 12.38 -9.23 6.13
CA ASP A 57 13.46 -9.25 7.13
C ASP A 57 14.66 -8.39 6.70
N GLU A 58 14.55 -7.71 5.57
CA GLU A 58 15.59 -6.81 5.07
C GLU A 58 15.65 -5.51 5.89
N PRO A 59 16.86 -5.01 6.22
CA PRO A 59 17.02 -3.73 6.89
C PRO A 59 16.64 -2.57 5.97
N CYS A 60 16.06 -1.52 6.54
CA CYS A 60 15.73 -0.30 5.82
C CYS A 60 16.99 0.36 5.23
N ALA A 61 16.99 0.67 3.94
CA ALA A 61 18.08 1.41 3.28
C ALA A 61 18.28 2.83 3.84
N CYS A 62 17.25 3.43 4.42
CA CYS A 62 17.34 4.73 5.08
C CYS A 62 17.95 4.63 6.48
N CYS A 63 17.29 3.96 7.42
CA CYS A 63 17.70 3.99 8.83
C CYS A 63 18.58 2.81 9.27
N GLY A 64 18.82 1.83 8.39
CA GLY A 64 19.55 0.59 8.69
C GLY A 64 18.82 -0.36 9.65
N ARG A 65 17.63 0.01 10.14
CA ARG A 65 16.87 -0.78 11.10
C ARG A 65 16.06 -1.84 10.38
N ASP A 66 16.10 -3.05 10.94
CA ASP A 66 15.21 -4.14 10.56
C ASP A 66 13.97 -4.12 11.46
N GLN A 67 12.87 -3.57 10.93
CA GLN A 67 11.59 -3.40 11.64
C GLN A 67 10.55 -4.43 11.22
N GLY A 68 10.92 -5.41 10.38
CA GLY A 68 10.01 -6.40 9.83
C GLY A 68 9.14 -5.91 8.66
N TRP A 69 9.09 -4.61 8.37
CA TRP A 69 8.23 -4.05 7.32
C TRP A 69 9.04 -3.29 6.28
N ILE A 70 8.66 -3.47 5.03
CA ILE A 70 9.25 -2.74 3.92
C ILE A 70 8.17 -2.18 2.98
N TYR A 71 8.42 -1.01 2.44
CA TYR A 71 7.63 -0.38 1.40
C TYR A 71 8.03 -0.94 0.03
N THR A 72 7.03 -1.20 -0.81
CA THR A 72 7.18 -1.84 -2.13
C THR A 72 6.54 -1.04 -3.26
N GLY A 73 6.02 0.15 -2.97
CA GLY A 73 5.48 1.06 -3.96
C GLY A 73 6.55 1.94 -4.64
N PRO A 74 6.12 2.90 -5.46
CA PRO A 74 7.02 3.78 -6.20
C PRO A 74 7.79 4.74 -5.27
N VAL A 75 9.02 5.07 -5.65
CA VAL A 75 9.87 6.08 -5.01
C VAL A 75 10.46 6.93 -6.12
N HIS A 76 10.31 8.24 -6.00
CA HIS A 76 10.77 9.21 -6.99
C HIS A 76 11.78 10.16 -6.34
N GLY A 77 12.72 10.67 -7.13
CA GLY A 77 13.78 11.56 -6.68
C GLY A 77 15.07 11.35 -7.48
N GLU A 78 16.04 12.23 -7.30
CA GLU A 78 17.35 12.11 -7.95
C GLU A 78 18.22 11.04 -7.26
N ASP A 79 18.20 11.01 -5.93
CA ASP A 79 19.03 10.12 -5.09
C ASP A 79 18.22 8.97 -4.48
N VAL A 80 17.41 8.27 -5.30
CA VAL A 80 16.63 7.11 -4.84
C VAL A 80 17.59 6.01 -4.34
N PRO A 81 17.45 5.53 -3.09
CA PRO A 81 18.34 4.50 -2.57
C PRO A 81 18.13 3.15 -3.27
N ASP A 82 19.22 2.42 -3.52
CA ASP A 82 19.21 1.09 -4.18
C ASP A 82 18.42 0.03 -3.41
N GLY A 83 18.19 0.24 -2.11
CA GLY A 83 17.46 -0.67 -1.23
C GLY A 83 16.10 -0.12 -0.80
N ARG A 84 15.30 -0.98 -0.18
CA ARG A 84 13.93 -0.65 0.18
C ARG A 84 13.83 0.13 1.49
N LEU A 85 12.79 0.96 1.57
CA LEU A 85 12.52 1.84 2.70
C LEU A 85 11.53 1.21 3.66
N CYS A 86 11.69 1.44 4.97
CA CYS A 86 10.66 1.05 5.93
C CYS A 86 9.56 2.12 6.02
N PRO A 87 8.31 1.73 6.32
CA PRO A 87 7.18 2.66 6.43
C PRO A 87 7.39 3.75 7.51
N TYR A 88 8.25 3.51 8.50
CA TYR A 88 8.59 4.51 9.52
C TYR A 88 9.40 5.68 8.94
N CYS A 89 10.37 5.40 8.06
CA CYS A 89 11.14 6.45 7.41
C CYS A 89 10.30 7.27 6.44
N ILE A 90 9.22 6.69 5.89
CA ILE A 90 8.21 7.40 5.11
C ILE A 90 7.37 8.28 6.04
N ALA A 91 6.73 7.69 7.04
CA ALA A 91 5.80 8.41 7.93
C ALA A 91 6.42 9.62 8.63
N PHE A 92 7.67 9.50 9.06
CA PHE A 92 8.39 10.57 9.76
C PHE A 92 9.19 11.48 8.83
N GLY A 93 9.09 11.33 7.50
CA GLY A 93 9.80 12.15 6.52
C GLY A 93 11.31 11.92 6.47
N THR A 94 11.87 10.98 7.24
CA THR A 94 13.32 10.74 7.29
C THR A 94 13.90 10.34 5.93
N ALA A 95 13.15 9.58 5.12
CA ALA A 95 13.58 9.23 3.77
C ALA A 95 13.61 10.46 2.87
N ALA A 96 12.55 11.26 2.88
CA ALA A 96 12.45 12.49 2.10
C ALA A 96 13.54 13.49 2.47
N GLU A 97 13.76 13.73 3.77
CA GLU A 97 14.80 14.66 4.25
C GLU A 97 16.22 14.20 3.89
N ARG A 98 16.48 12.89 3.92
CA ARG A 98 17.82 12.35 3.70
C ARG A 98 18.20 12.20 2.23
N PHE A 99 17.23 11.86 1.39
CA PHE A 99 17.47 11.47 -0.01
C PHE A 99 16.77 12.39 -1.01
N GLY A 100 16.01 13.39 -0.57
CA GLY A 100 15.21 14.23 -1.47
C GLY A 100 14.14 13.46 -2.23
N VAL A 101 13.70 12.31 -1.70
CA VAL A 101 12.71 11.45 -2.35
C VAL A 101 11.28 11.78 -1.96
N PHE A 102 10.36 11.48 -2.85
CA PHE A 102 8.92 11.57 -2.66
C PHE A 102 8.23 10.31 -3.18
N PHE A 103 6.97 10.12 -2.79
CA PHE A 103 6.22 8.88 -2.99
C PHE A 103 4.95 9.06 -3.80
N ASN A 104 4.45 10.29 -3.92
CA ASN A 104 3.22 10.64 -4.63
C ASN A 104 3.34 12.03 -5.24
N ASP A 105 2.63 12.25 -6.34
CA ASP A 105 2.48 13.58 -6.93
C ASP A 105 1.22 14.28 -6.41
N VAL A 106 1.33 15.59 -6.23
CA VAL A 106 0.22 16.47 -5.84
C VAL A 106 0.19 17.63 -6.81
N GLU A 107 -0.94 17.83 -7.47
CA GLU A 107 -1.14 18.99 -8.34
C GLU A 107 -1.29 20.27 -7.52
N ALA A 108 -0.82 21.39 -8.07
CA ALA A 108 -1.02 22.70 -7.45
C ALA A 108 -2.53 22.99 -7.35
N GLY A 109 -3.00 23.29 -6.15
CA GLY A 109 -4.43 23.38 -5.87
C GLY A 109 -4.75 24.09 -4.56
N PRO A 110 -6.04 24.12 -4.17
CA PRO A 110 -6.52 24.74 -2.94
C PRO A 110 -6.11 23.99 -1.65
N MET A 111 -5.54 22.79 -1.76
CA MET A 111 -5.05 22.03 -0.62
C MET A 111 -3.91 22.75 0.11
N PRO A 112 -3.91 22.78 1.47
CA PRO A 112 -2.82 23.36 2.25
C PRO A 112 -1.46 22.70 1.99
N ASP A 113 -0.38 23.49 2.02
CA ASP A 113 0.99 23.02 1.79
C ASP A 113 1.39 21.82 2.67
N GLU A 114 0.99 21.83 3.96
CA GLU A 114 1.31 20.70 4.85
C GLU A 114 0.56 19.41 4.45
N ALA A 115 -0.67 19.52 3.93
CA ALA A 115 -1.40 18.37 3.43
C ALA A 115 -0.76 17.82 2.16
N ALA A 116 -0.40 18.69 1.22
CA ALA A 116 0.34 18.32 0.03
C ALA A 116 1.69 17.67 0.37
N ARG A 117 2.45 18.24 1.31
CA ARG A 117 3.72 17.69 1.80
C ARG A 117 3.55 16.33 2.46
N GLN A 118 2.52 16.17 3.31
CA GLN A 118 2.22 14.90 3.97
C GLN A 118 1.88 13.79 2.96
N ILE A 119 1.19 14.12 1.86
CA ILE A 119 0.89 13.17 0.78
C ILE A 119 2.16 12.86 0.00
N CYS A 120 2.87 13.89 -0.45
CA CYS A 120 4.04 13.77 -1.32
C CYS A 120 5.19 13.02 -0.63
N GLU A 121 5.56 13.41 0.60
CA GLU A 121 6.78 12.94 1.28
C GLU A 121 6.53 11.88 2.36
N ARG A 122 5.30 11.77 2.88
CA ARG A 122 5.04 11.03 4.13
C ARG A 122 3.89 10.03 4.04
N THR A 123 3.40 9.75 2.83
CA THR A 123 2.35 8.76 2.56
C THR A 123 2.89 7.69 1.61
N PRO A 124 2.76 6.39 1.93
CA PRO A 124 3.13 5.33 1.01
C PRO A 124 2.36 5.48 -0.31
N GLY A 125 3.06 5.48 -1.43
CA GLY A 125 2.44 5.41 -2.74
C GLY A 125 1.92 4.02 -3.07
N PHE A 126 1.29 3.90 -4.22
CA PHE A 126 0.78 2.65 -4.79
C PHE A 126 1.08 2.63 -6.28
N ALA A 127 1.19 1.43 -6.86
CA ALA A 127 1.48 1.30 -8.28
C ALA A 127 0.27 1.72 -9.12
N THR A 128 0.53 2.54 -10.13
CA THR A 128 -0.43 3.00 -11.15
C THR A 128 0.15 2.74 -12.54
N TRP A 129 -0.70 2.75 -13.57
CA TRP A 129 -0.26 2.62 -14.97
C TRP A 129 0.13 3.96 -15.59
N GLN A 130 -0.42 5.04 -15.05
CA GLN A 130 -0.16 6.41 -15.46
C GLN A 130 0.22 7.25 -14.23
N ASP A 131 0.97 8.32 -14.45
CA ASP A 131 1.23 9.32 -13.42
C ASP A 131 0.04 10.30 -13.37
N TRP A 132 -0.47 10.56 -12.16
CA TRP A 132 -1.56 11.53 -11.94
C TRP A 132 -1.51 12.09 -10.52
N GLY A 133 -1.93 13.36 -10.38
CA GLY A 133 -1.97 14.03 -9.09
C GLY A 133 -2.97 13.39 -8.12
N TRP A 134 -2.55 13.29 -6.86
CA TRP A 134 -3.34 12.78 -5.76
C TRP A 134 -4.70 13.51 -5.67
N PRO A 135 -5.84 12.80 -5.62
CA PRO A 135 -7.14 13.45 -5.65
C PRO A 135 -7.41 14.27 -4.39
N GLU A 136 -7.94 15.48 -4.58
CA GLU A 136 -8.44 16.34 -3.51
C GLU A 136 -9.96 16.50 -3.54
N HIS A 137 -10.52 16.88 -2.39
CA HIS A 137 -11.92 17.26 -2.24
C HIS A 137 -12.12 18.04 -0.93
N CYS A 138 -12.99 19.07 -0.93
CA CYS A 138 -13.20 19.96 0.21
C CYS A 138 -11.92 20.65 0.73
N GLY A 139 -10.95 20.93 -0.15
CA GLY A 139 -9.70 21.62 0.21
C GLY A 139 -8.72 20.75 1.00
N ASP A 140 -8.86 19.43 0.97
CA ASP A 140 -7.91 18.48 1.55
C ASP A 140 -7.71 17.28 0.63
N GLY A 141 -6.63 16.53 0.83
CA GLY A 141 -6.35 15.29 0.11
C GLY A 141 -7.34 14.19 0.47
N ALA A 142 -7.71 13.37 -0.51
CA ALA A 142 -8.56 12.23 -0.29
C ALA A 142 -7.79 11.04 0.30
N VAL A 143 -8.47 10.19 1.06
CA VAL A 143 -7.90 8.96 1.63
C VAL A 143 -7.97 7.85 0.59
N PHE A 144 -6.84 7.27 0.20
CA PHE A 144 -6.78 6.08 -0.64
C PHE A 144 -7.28 4.85 0.11
N LEU A 145 -8.17 4.10 -0.53
CA LEU A 145 -8.81 2.90 0.02
C LEU A 145 -8.40 1.61 -0.70
N GLY A 146 -7.65 1.70 -1.81
CA GLY A 146 -7.19 0.55 -2.58
C GLY A 146 -7.65 0.55 -4.03
N ALA A 147 -7.09 -0.38 -4.81
CA ALA A 147 -7.53 -0.69 -6.16
C ALA A 147 -8.91 -1.38 -6.12
N VAL A 148 -9.76 -1.04 -7.10
CA VAL A 148 -11.15 -1.49 -7.20
C VAL A 148 -11.50 -1.81 -8.66
N GLY A 149 -12.32 -2.83 -8.84
CA GLY A 149 -12.98 -3.13 -10.10
C GLY A 149 -14.41 -2.59 -10.14
N ALA A 150 -15.09 -2.82 -11.27
CA ALA A 150 -16.45 -2.39 -11.51
C ALA A 150 -17.41 -2.86 -10.41
N LYS A 151 -17.20 -4.06 -9.85
CA LYS A 151 -18.06 -4.65 -8.82
C LYS A 151 -18.05 -3.86 -7.52
N GLN A 152 -16.86 -3.52 -7.02
CA GLN A 152 -16.70 -2.76 -5.80
C GLN A 152 -17.23 -1.33 -6.00
N LEU A 153 -16.91 -0.74 -7.16
CA LEU A 153 -17.24 0.65 -7.46
C LEU A 153 -18.75 0.92 -7.57
N ARG A 154 -19.57 -0.09 -7.91
CA ARG A 154 -21.05 0.01 -7.89
C ARG A 154 -21.65 0.47 -6.55
N SER A 155 -20.95 0.27 -5.44
CA SER A 155 -21.39 0.72 -4.11
C SER A 155 -21.08 2.20 -3.83
N HIS A 156 -20.43 2.89 -4.78
CA HIS A 156 -19.92 4.25 -4.62
C HIS A 156 -20.39 5.13 -5.81
N PRO A 157 -21.67 5.56 -5.84
CA PRO A 157 -22.22 6.33 -6.95
C PRO A 157 -21.47 7.66 -7.20
N ASP A 158 -21.05 8.36 -6.14
CA ASP A 158 -20.27 9.60 -6.27
C ASP A 158 -18.95 9.39 -7.03
N ALA A 159 -18.30 8.25 -6.80
CA ALA A 159 -17.05 7.88 -7.45
C ALA A 159 -17.26 7.51 -8.92
N LEU A 160 -18.33 6.78 -9.23
CA LEU A 160 -18.74 6.51 -10.62
C LEU A 160 -19.05 7.79 -11.38
N ASP A 161 -19.82 8.70 -10.77
CA ASP A 161 -20.18 9.96 -11.41
C ASP A 161 -18.97 10.86 -11.64
N ARG A 162 -17.95 10.78 -10.77
CA ARG A 162 -16.66 11.44 -11.01
C ARG A 162 -15.96 10.86 -12.24
N LEU A 163 -15.82 9.54 -12.35
CA LEU A 163 -15.18 8.93 -13.51
C LEU A 163 -15.94 9.23 -14.81
N ARG A 164 -17.27 9.24 -14.79
CA ARG A 164 -18.09 9.66 -15.94
C ARG A 164 -17.78 11.08 -16.37
N ARG A 165 -17.63 12.02 -15.42
CA ARG A 165 -17.22 13.40 -15.72
C ARG A 165 -15.80 13.48 -16.28
N GLU A 166 -14.87 12.67 -15.76
CA GLU A 166 -13.50 12.60 -16.29
C GLU A 166 -13.52 12.09 -17.75
N CYS A 167 -14.23 10.99 -18.05
CA CYS A 167 -14.39 10.49 -19.41
C CYS A 167 -15.08 11.50 -20.35
N ALA A 168 -16.11 12.20 -19.87
CA ALA A 168 -16.76 13.27 -20.63
C ALA A 168 -15.79 14.43 -20.90
N GLY A 169 -14.90 14.75 -19.95
CA GLY A 169 -13.81 15.71 -20.12
C GLY A 169 -12.80 15.28 -21.20
N TRP A 170 -12.62 13.99 -21.43
CA TRP A 170 -11.87 13.43 -22.55
C TRP A 170 -12.67 13.37 -23.86
N GLY A 171 -13.93 13.82 -23.87
CA GLY A 171 -14.81 13.82 -25.03
C GLY A 171 -15.47 12.47 -25.33
N TRP A 172 -15.46 11.53 -24.39
CA TRP A 172 -16.08 10.22 -24.60
C TRP A 172 -17.60 10.30 -24.53
N ALA A 173 -18.27 9.52 -25.40
CA ALA A 173 -19.71 9.34 -25.33
C ALA A 173 -20.10 8.36 -24.21
N ALA A 174 -21.35 8.42 -23.76
CA ALA A 174 -21.84 7.61 -22.65
C ALA A 174 -21.67 6.10 -22.85
N GLY A 175 -21.84 5.59 -24.07
CA GLY A 175 -21.66 4.16 -24.38
C GLY A 175 -20.26 3.65 -24.06
N PRO A 176 -19.20 4.17 -24.73
CA PRO A 176 -17.82 3.85 -24.41
C PRO A 176 -17.43 4.07 -22.94
N THR A 177 -17.97 5.12 -22.31
CA THR A 177 -17.76 5.36 -20.88
C THR A 177 -18.27 4.21 -20.02
N GLU A 178 -19.52 3.76 -20.19
CA GLU A 178 -20.05 2.66 -19.38
C GLU A 178 -19.36 1.31 -19.69
N GLU A 179 -18.90 1.09 -20.93
CA GLU A 179 -18.09 -0.08 -21.29
C GLU A 179 -16.76 -0.09 -20.52
N PHE A 180 -16.05 1.05 -20.52
CA PHE A 180 -14.81 1.21 -19.76
C PHE A 180 -15.01 1.01 -18.26
N LEU A 181 -16.04 1.64 -17.68
CA LEU A 181 -16.36 1.48 -16.25
C LEU A 181 -16.76 0.04 -15.90
N GLY A 182 -17.43 -0.65 -16.82
CA GLY A 182 -17.78 -2.06 -16.69
C GLY A 182 -16.59 -3.01 -16.77
N ALA A 183 -15.52 -2.61 -17.46
CA ALA A 183 -14.30 -3.39 -17.64
C ALA A 183 -13.28 -3.24 -16.50
N LEU A 184 -13.50 -2.32 -15.54
CA LEU A 184 -12.57 -2.10 -14.43
C LEU A 184 -12.31 -3.38 -13.62
N ASP A 185 -11.04 -3.72 -13.46
CA ASP A 185 -10.54 -4.83 -12.66
C ASP A 185 -9.45 -4.34 -11.70
N LYS A 186 -9.53 -4.75 -10.43
CA LYS A 186 -8.53 -4.38 -9.41
C LYS A 186 -7.18 -5.06 -9.64
N ASP A 187 -7.16 -6.20 -10.33
CA ASP A 187 -5.98 -7.03 -10.59
C ASP A 187 -5.57 -7.03 -12.08
N GLY A 188 -6.27 -6.23 -12.90
CA GLY A 188 -6.12 -6.20 -14.35
C GLY A 188 -6.25 -4.79 -14.91
N GLN A 189 -6.46 -4.68 -16.21
CA GLN A 189 -6.63 -3.41 -16.91
C GLN A 189 -7.98 -3.36 -17.63
N PRO A 190 -8.70 -2.21 -17.61
CA PRO A 190 -8.38 -0.98 -16.87
C PRO A 190 -8.52 -1.15 -15.35
N THR A 191 -7.78 -0.36 -14.55
CA THR A 191 -7.81 -0.42 -13.07
C THR A 191 -8.49 0.81 -12.49
N GLY A 192 -9.33 0.66 -11.46
CA GLY A 192 -9.87 1.76 -10.68
C GLY A 192 -9.16 1.91 -9.34
N TYR A 193 -9.10 3.13 -8.80
CA TYR A 193 -8.51 3.46 -7.49
C TYR A 193 -9.53 4.24 -6.69
N LEU A 194 -9.94 3.70 -5.54
CA LEU A 194 -10.98 4.30 -4.72
C LEU A 194 -10.37 5.22 -3.67
N PHE A 195 -11.00 6.38 -3.50
CA PHE A 195 -10.66 7.35 -2.48
C PHE A 195 -11.90 7.81 -1.71
N ARG A 196 -11.67 8.43 -0.55
CA ARG A 196 -12.72 9.04 0.27
C ARG A 196 -12.27 10.40 0.79
N CYS A 197 -13.09 11.43 0.60
CA CYS A 197 -12.84 12.75 1.18
C CYS A 197 -12.76 12.65 2.72
N ARG A 198 -11.73 13.26 3.31
CA ARG A 198 -11.52 13.29 4.77
C ARG A 198 -12.52 14.18 5.50
N VAL A 199 -13.10 15.16 4.80
CA VAL A 199 -13.99 16.17 5.38
C VAL A 199 -15.45 15.71 5.33
N CYS A 200 -15.97 15.38 4.14
CA CYS A 200 -17.40 15.05 3.96
C CYS A 200 -17.68 13.55 3.79
N GLY A 201 -16.67 12.70 3.62
CA GLY A 201 -16.84 11.26 3.42
C GLY A 201 -17.29 10.83 2.01
N THR A 202 -17.46 11.77 1.07
CA THR A 202 -17.78 11.48 -0.34
C THR A 202 -16.69 10.61 -0.96
N HIS A 203 -17.10 9.58 -1.72
CA HIS A 203 -16.17 8.71 -2.43
C HIS A 203 -15.79 9.32 -3.77
N LEU A 204 -14.53 9.14 -4.15
CA LEU A 204 -13.95 9.58 -5.42
C LEU A 204 -13.28 8.36 -6.04
N ALA A 205 -13.12 8.36 -7.36
CA ALA A 205 -12.27 7.38 -8.01
C ALA A 205 -11.42 8.04 -9.09
N ARG A 206 -10.30 7.38 -9.37
CA ARG A 206 -9.49 7.55 -10.57
C ARG A 206 -9.46 6.19 -11.28
N ALA A 207 -9.24 6.20 -12.58
CA ALA A 207 -9.02 4.99 -13.33
C ALA A 207 -7.96 5.22 -14.40
N ASP A 208 -7.10 4.24 -14.60
CA ASP A 208 -6.07 4.26 -15.64
C ASP A 208 -5.98 2.92 -16.37
N PHE A 209 -5.32 2.96 -17.53
CA PHE A 209 -5.10 1.85 -18.44
C PHE A 209 -3.88 2.15 -19.31
N THR A 210 -3.32 1.12 -19.95
CA THR A 210 -2.17 1.23 -20.86
C THR A 210 -2.60 1.46 -22.30
#